data_AF-A0A7V7XGJ4-F1
#
_entry.id   AF-A0A7V7XGJ4-F1
#
_cell.length_a   1.000
_cell.length_b   1.000
_cell.length_c   1.000
_cell.angle_alpha   90.00
_cell.angle_beta   90.00
_cell.angle_gamma   90.00
#
_symmetry.space_group_name_H-M   'P 1'
#
loop_
_entity.id
_entity.type
_entity.pdbx_description
1 polymer ?
#
loop_
_entity_poly.entity_id
_entity_poly.type
_entity_poly.pdbx_seq_one_letter_code
_entity_poly.pdbx_strand_id
1 'polypeptide(L)'
;MDNLWQCNVCGFYQEGGNTCQSCGAAKPLSKAKSPEPYRKPISPPIEKLFLTNKQDAKFLVGKDQRPASLRNTGLGCLLPFLSIFVIAGLFFLGWSVIQLKNHLELNNDGIVTQGRMIDHRIYEDSEGDSYYITYSFVANDQTYSQEQSVSSDLYNRFEAGAPLDIRYLPGNPGKSRIEGEGASPWIPLGFSMCWLSFVMLFLWGAVHQADRNDLLVKKGTLVEGQVVSASSYEDSDNGYSIKLKYSYVSPRDGQTVVRMYDFAARDHKREPLPPQGTPVIILYHSDKHHQVL
;
A
#
# COMPACT_ATOMS: atom_id res chain seq x y z
N MET A 1 8.62 35.75 32.51
CA MET A 1 7.16 35.78 32.24
C MET A 1 6.63 34.34 32.16
N ASP A 2 7.01 33.47 33.11
CA ASP A 2 7.22 32.05 32.76
C ASP A 2 6.11 31.11 33.25
N ASN A 3 4.95 31.63 33.65
CA ASN A 3 3.86 30.84 34.25
C ASN A 3 2.52 30.94 33.52
N LEU A 4 2.51 31.43 32.28
CA LEU A 4 1.32 31.49 31.45
C LEU A 4 1.04 30.12 30.81
N TRP A 5 -0.17 29.58 31.01
CA TRP A 5 -0.63 28.35 30.35
C TRP A 5 -2.02 28.52 29.77
N GLN A 6 -2.31 27.86 28.65
CA GLN A 6 -3.62 27.89 28.01
C GLN A 6 -4.44 26.68 28.45
N CYS A 7 -5.67 26.90 28.92
CA CYS A 7 -6.57 25.82 29.31
C CYS A 7 -7.02 25.03 28.08
N ASN A 8 -6.81 23.71 28.10
CA ASN A 8 -7.21 22.80 27.02
C ASN A 8 -8.72 22.60 26.88
N VAL A 9 -9.51 22.99 27.88
CA VAL A 9 -10.97 22.87 27.86
C VAL A 9 -11.64 24.12 27.27
N CYS A 10 -11.21 25.32 27.68
CA CYS A 10 -11.87 26.57 27.29
C CYS A 10 -10.98 27.53 26.48
N GLY A 11 -9.70 27.23 26.29
CA GLY A 11 -8.77 28.07 25.53
C GLY A 11 -8.27 29.32 26.26
N PHE A 12 -8.71 29.58 27.49
CA PHE A 12 -8.34 30.77 28.26
C PHE A 12 -6.89 30.70 28.77
N TYR A 13 -6.16 31.80 28.69
CA TYR A 13 -4.82 31.94 29.24
C TYR A 13 -4.87 32.24 30.75
N GLN A 14 -4.05 31.54 31.52
CA GLN A 14 -4.02 31.61 32.98
C GLN A 14 -2.60 31.93 33.45
N GLU A 15 -2.48 32.87 34.40
CA GLU A 15 -1.23 33.17 35.10
C GLU A 15 -1.19 32.41 36.44
N GLY A 16 -0.34 31.37 36.53
CA GLY A 16 -0.21 30.56 37.74
C GLY A 16 -1.38 29.58 37.99
N GLY A 17 -1.42 29.00 39.19
CA GLY A 17 -2.46 28.06 39.64
C GLY A 17 -2.42 26.64 39.02
N ASN A 18 -3.11 25.70 39.67
CA ASN A 18 -3.29 24.32 39.20
C ASN A 18 -4.68 24.07 38.61
N THR A 19 -5.52 25.09 38.49
CA THR A 19 -6.89 25.02 37.97
C THR A 19 -7.19 26.27 37.16
N CYS A 20 -7.93 26.13 36.06
CA CYS A 20 -8.36 27.23 35.22
C CYS A 20 -9.43 28.06 35.96
N GLN A 21 -9.22 29.37 36.11
CA GLN A 21 -10.21 30.25 36.76
C GLN A 21 -11.53 30.35 35.99
N SER A 22 -11.51 30.11 34.66
CA SER A 22 -12.71 30.22 33.82
C SER A 22 -13.62 28.99 33.90
N CYS A 23 -13.06 27.78 33.94
CA CYS A 23 -13.86 26.54 33.85
C CYS A 23 -13.57 25.51 34.95
N GLY A 24 -12.66 25.79 35.89
CA GLY A 24 -12.28 24.87 36.96
C GLY A 24 -11.41 23.67 36.51
N ALA A 25 -11.15 23.51 35.21
CA ALA A 25 -10.34 22.41 34.71
C ALA A 25 -8.91 22.46 35.29
N ALA A 26 -8.42 21.34 35.80
CA ALA A 26 -7.06 21.25 36.31
C ALA A 26 -6.04 21.58 35.20
N LYS A 27 -4.98 22.29 35.58
CA LYS A 27 -3.81 22.51 34.73
C LYS A 27 -3.33 21.13 34.28
N PRO A 28 -3.21 20.87 32.97
CA PRO A 28 -2.60 19.62 32.52
C PRO A 28 -1.19 19.59 33.13
N LEU A 29 -0.97 18.66 34.08
CA LEU A 29 0.33 18.45 34.72
C LEU A 29 1.36 18.45 33.60
N SER A 30 2.21 19.49 33.57
CA SER A 30 3.02 19.86 32.41
C SER A 30 3.75 18.63 31.88
N LYS A 31 3.17 17.95 30.87
CA LYS A 31 3.44 16.53 30.53
C LYS A 31 4.43 15.93 31.52
N ALA A 32 3.98 15.61 32.74
CA ALA A 32 4.88 15.13 33.79
C ALA A 32 5.73 14.06 33.11
N LYS A 33 7.03 14.37 32.91
CA LYS A 33 7.90 13.73 31.91
C LYS A 33 7.58 12.26 31.99
N SER A 34 6.83 11.71 31.01
CA SER A 34 6.13 10.42 31.18
C SER A 34 7.13 9.49 31.86
N PRO A 35 6.79 8.94 33.05
CA PRO A 35 7.77 8.35 33.96
C PRO A 35 8.72 7.55 33.11
N GLU A 36 9.98 8.03 33.07
CA GLU A 36 10.98 7.56 32.12
C GLU A 36 10.90 6.04 32.18
N PRO A 37 10.41 5.38 31.10
CA PRO A 37 9.95 3.99 31.20
C PRO A 37 11.10 3.23 31.80
N TYR A 38 10.88 2.64 32.99
CA TYR A 38 11.95 2.16 33.87
C TYR A 38 12.85 1.20 33.08
N ARG A 39 13.92 1.74 32.49
CA ARG A 39 14.86 0.99 31.68
C ARG A 39 15.82 0.37 32.68
N LYS A 40 15.61 -0.91 32.97
CA LYS A 40 16.61 -1.70 33.68
C LYS A 40 17.95 -1.49 32.95
N PRO A 41 19.01 -1.08 33.65
CA PRO A 41 20.33 -0.95 33.03
C PRO A 41 20.71 -2.30 32.42
N ILE A 42 21.14 -2.27 31.16
CA ILE A 42 21.54 -3.46 30.40
C ILE A 42 22.85 -3.97 31.02
N SER A 43 22.91 -5.25 31.41
CA SER A 43 24.02 -5.79 32.20
C SER A 43 25.32 -5.97 31.41
N PRO A 44 25.31 -6.29 30.10
CA PRO A 44 26.53 -6.17 29.29
C PRO A 44 26.77 -4.72 28.82
N PRO A 45 28.03 -4.23 28.86
CA PRO A 45 28.43 -3.01 28.16
C PRO A 45 28.04 -3.08 26.68
N ILE A 46 27.61 -1.95 26.10
CA ILE A 46 27.09 -1.88 24.73
C ILE A 46 28.14 -2.36 23.72
N GLU A 47 29.43 -2.19 24.02
CA GLU A 47 30.55 -2.59 23.17
C GLU A 47 30.68 -4.12 23.04
N LYS A 48 30.09 -4.89 23.97
CA LYS A 48 30.08 -6.36 23.93
C LYS A 48 28.81 -6.93 23.28
N LEU A 49 27.81 -6.09 23.02
CA LEU A 49 26.57 -6.51 22.39
C LEU A 49 26.76 -6.67 20.89
N PHE A 50 26.29 -7.79 20.35
CA PHE A 50 26.07 -7.89 18.91
C PHE A 50 24.76 -7.18 18.56
N LEU A 51 24.85 -6.14 17.72
CA LEU A 51 23.70 -5.41 17.19
C LEU A 51 23.53 -5.75 15.72
N THR A 52 22.34 -6.17 15.32
CA THR A 52 22.00 -6.40 13.90
C THR A 52 22.08 -5.11 13.08
N ASN A 53 21.78 -3.98 13.72
CA ASN A 53 22.04 -2.66 13.17
C ASN A 53 22.83 -1.82 14.18
N LYS A 54 24.06 -1.43 13.82
CA LYS A 54 24.92 -0.60 14.69
C LYS A 54 24.28 0.73 15.11
N GLN A 55 23.34 1.26 14.31
CA GLN A 55 22.63 2.48 14.65
C GLN A 55 21.63 2.30 15.80
N ASP A 56 21.19 1.06 16.09
CA ASP A 56 20.30 0.76 17.22
C ASP A 56 20.97 1.01 18.57
N ALA A 57 22.31 1.13 18.62
CA ALA A 57 23.04 1.58 19.81
C ALA A 57 22.53 2.93 20.33
N LYS A 58 22.14 3.86 19.43
CA LYS A 58 21.58 5.17 19.81
C LYS A 58 20.24 5.04 20.53
N PHE A 59 19.42 4.07 20.13
CA PHE A 59 18.17 3.76 20.81
C PHE A 59 18.41 3.15 22.20
N LEU A 60 19.40 2.25 22.32
CA LEU A 60 19.76 1.63 23.61
C LEU A 60 20.24 2.67 24.64
N VAL A 61 21.06 3.64 24.24
CA VAL A 61 21.50 4.75 25.11
C VAL A 61 20.44 5.84 25.32
N GLY A 62 19.26 5.71 24.71
CA GLY A 62 18.16 6.68 24.85
C GLY A 62 18.33 7.98 24.07
N LYS A 63 19.28 8.04 23.12
CA LYS A 63 19.44 9.20 22.21
C LYS A 63 18.33 9.24 21.17
N ASP A 64 17.90 8.07 20.70
CA ASP A 64 16.80 7.93 19.75
C ASP A 64 15.57 7.29 20.41
N GLN A 65 14.38 7.73 20.02
CA GLN A 65 13.11 7.17 20.53
C GLN A 65 12.71 5.86 19.83
N ARG A 66 13.27 5.59 18.64
CA ARG A 66 12.96 4.42 17.81
C ARG A 66 14.26 3.77 17.34
N PRO A 67 14.35 2.43 17.28
CA PRO A 67 15.50 1.76 16.68
C PRO A 67 15.53 2.05 15.17
N ALA A 68 16.74 2.17 14.62
CA ALA A 68 16.99 2.42 13.20
C ALA A 68 16.50 1.25 12.33
N SER A 69 16.57 0.01 12.84
CA SER A 69 16.01 -1.18 12.19
C SER A 69 14.50 -1.08 11.92
N LEU A 70 13.75 -0.32 12.73
CA LEU A 70 12.32 -0.03 12.52
C LEU A 70 12.06 1.28 11.77
N ARG A 71 13.07 2.13 11.59
CA ARG A 71 12.90 3.44 10.92
C ARG A 71 12.77 3.30 9.41
N ASN A 72 13.44 2.30 8.84
CA ASN A 72 13.46 2.05 7.39
C ASN A 72 12.41 1.03 6.93
N THR A 73 11.34 0.78 7.70
CA THR A 73 10.26 -0.13 7.29
C THR A 73 9.40 0.49 6.18
N GLY A 74 9.97 0.75 5.00
CA GLY A 74 9.35 0.92 3.68
C GLY A 74 8.30 2.01 3.45
N LEU A 75 7.53 2.42 4.47
CA LEU A 75 6.32 3.22 4.34
C LEU A 75 6.56 4.59 3.71
N GLY A 76 7.72 5.20 3.98
CA GLY A 76 8.06 6.52 3.46
C GLY A 76 8.04 6.59 1.94
N CYS A 77 8.65 5.62 1.25
CA CYS A 77 8.67 5.57 -0.22
C CYS A 77 7.51 4.73 -0.78
N LEU A 78 7.03 3.74 -0.04
CA LEU A 78 5.97 2.85 -0.48
C LEU A 78 4.61 3.56 -0.58
N LEU A 79 4.29 4.49 0.32
CA LEU A 79 3.03 5.24 0.26
C LEU A 79 2.90 6.12 -1.00
N PRO A 80 3.85 7.02 -1.34
CA PRO A 80 3.76 7.80 -2.57
C PRO A 80 3.80 6.91 -3.81
N PHE A 81 4.57 5.82 -3.79
CA PHE A 81 4.59 4.84 -4.87
C PHE A 81 3.20 4.20 -5.08
N LEU A 82 2.58 3.67 -4.02
CA LEU A 82 1.25 3.06 -4.09
C LEU A 82 0.14 4.07 -4.42
N SER A 83 0.28 5.33 -4.02
CA SER A 83 -0.74 6.36 -4.32
C SER A 83 -0.94 6.57 -5.82
N ILE A 84 0.11 6.44 -6.64
CA ILE A 84 0.00 6.55 -8.09
C ILE A 84 -0.90 5.44 -8.65
N PHE A 85 -0.75 4.21 -8.16
CA PHE A 85 -1.58 3.08 -8.58
C PHE A 85 -3.03 3.19 -8.12
N VAL A 86 -3.28 3.79 -6.95
CA VAL A 86 -4.64 4.12 -6.50
C VAL A 86 -5.27 5.15 -7.42
N ILE A 87 -4.56 6.24 -7.73
CA ILE A 87 -5.05 7.30 -8.62
C ILE A 87 -5.35 6.74 -10.01
N ALA A 88 -4.42 5.96 -10.59
CA ALA A 88 -4.62 5.29 -11.86
C ALA A 88 -5.84 4.35 -11.81
N GLY A 89 -5.96 3.52 -10.77
CA GLY A 89 -7.09 2.63 -10.58
C GLY A 89 -8.43 3.36 -10.48
N LEU A 90 -8.50 4.49 -9.76
CA LEU A 90 -9.69 5.32 -9.67
C LEU A 90 -10.05 5.96 -11.03
N PHE A 91 -9.05 6.37 -11.80
CA PHE A 91 -9.26 6.88 -13.15
C PHE A 91 -9.86 5.81 -14.07
N PHE A 92 -9.28 4.60 -14.08
CA PHE A 92 -9.82 3.45 -14.83
C PHE A 92 -11.22 3.05 -14.38
N LEU A 93 -11.50 3.09 -13.07
CA LEU A 93 -12.83 2.84 -12.54
C LEU A 93 -13.84 3.88 -13.05
N GLY A 94 -13.49 5.17 -12.99
CA GLY A 94 -14.34 6.26 -13.49
C GLY A 94 -14.65 6.10 -14.99
N TRP A 95 -13.62 5.81 -15.80
CA TRP A 95 -13.81 5.53 -17.21
C TRP A 95 -14.69 4.30 -17.45
N SER A 96 -14.51 3.22 -16.69
CA SER A 96 -15.32 2.00 -16.78
C SER A 96 -16.79 2.25 -16.42
N VAL A 97 -17.06 3.10 -15.42
CA VAL A 97 -18.42 3.50 -15.05
C VAL A 97 -19.09 4.31 -16.17
N ILE A 98 -18.35 5.19 -16.86
CA ILE A 98 -18.86 5.92 -18.02
C ILE A 98 -19.20 4.94 -19.16
N GLN A 99 -18.34 3.96 -19.44
CA GLN A 99 -18.59 2.94 -20.46
C GLN A 99 -19.82 2.09 -20.12
N LEU A 100 -19.94 1.65 -18.86
CA LEU A 100 -21.11 0.92 -18.39
C LEU A 100 -22.38 1.75 -18.53
N LYS A 101 -22.35 3.03 -18.14
CA LYS A 101 -23.49 3.94 -18.30
C LYS A 101 -23.89 4.07 -19.76
N ASN A 102 -22.96 4.32 -20.67
CA ASN A 102 -23.24 4.42 -22.11
C ASN A 102 -23.83 3.11 -22.66
N HIS A 103 -23.31 1.97 -22.20
CA HIS A 103 -23.83 0.66 -22.58
C HIS A 103 -25.27 0.44 -22.09
N LEU A 104 -25.58 0.83 -20.85
CA LEU A 104 -26.93 0.74 -20.29
C LEU A 104 -27.90 1.72 -20.96
N GLU A 105 -27.49 2.96 -21.22
CA GLU A 105 -28.29 3.95 -21.97
C GLU A 105 -28.65 3.41 -23.36
N LEU A 106 -27.67 2.88 -24.10
CA LEU A 106 -27.94 2.28 -25.41
C LEU A 106 -28.85 1.05 -25.31
N ASN A 107 -28.66 0.17 -24.32
CA ASN A 107 -29.48 -1.03 -24.19
C ASN A 107 -30.94 -0.71 -23.83
N ASN A 108 -31.16 0.27 -22.95
CA ASN A 108 -32.49 0.58 -22.43
C ASN A 108 -33.27 1.54 -23.34
N ASP A 109 -32.59 2.58 -23.84
CA ASP A 109 -33.23 3.69 -24.56
C ASP A 109 -32.88 3.72 -26.05
N GLY A 110 -31.99 2.83 -26.50
CA GLY A 110 -31.52 2.80 -27.88
C GLY A 110 -32.57 2.20 -28.83
N ILE A 111 -32.72 2.85 -29.98
CA ILE A 111 -33.57 2.38 -31.09
C ILE A 111 -32.69 1.72 -32.14
N VAL A 112 -33.16 0.61 -32.71
CA VAL A 112 -32.49 -0.07 -33.82
C VAL A 112 -32.98 0.51 -35.14
N THR A 113 -32.05 0.84 -36.02
CA THR A 113 -32.31 1.29 -37.40
C THR A 113 -31.41 0.55 -38.37
N GLN A 114 -31.80 0.53 -39.64
CA GLN A 114 -30.97 -0.03 -40.70
C GLN A 114 -29.98 1.03 -41.20
N GLY A 115 -28.70 0.70 -41.18
CA GLY A 115 -27.67 1.48 -41.87
C GLY A 115 -26.86 0.61 -42.81
N ARG A 116 -25.70 1.11 -43.21
CA ARG A 116 -24.83 0.48 -44.20
C ARG A 116 -23.39 0.59 -43.79
N MET A 117 -22.64 -0.47 -44.02
CA MET A 117 -21.18 -0.45 -44.01
C MET A 117 -20.68 0.47 -45.12
N ILE A 118 -19.82 1.43 -44.80
CA ILE A 118 -19.20 2.33 -45.78
C ILE A 118 -17.81 1.82 -46.14
N ASP A 119 -17.04 1.45 -45.13
CA ASP A 119 -15.62 1.11 -45.26
C ASP A 119 -15.19 0.16 -44.13
N HIS A 120 -14.04 -0.47 -44.29
CA HIS A 120 -13.41 -1.27 -43.25
C HIS A 120 -11.89 -1.16 -43.28
N ARG A 121 -11.24 -1.33 -42.13
CA ARG A 121 -9.79 -1.37 -42.05
C ARG A 121 -9.30 -2.36 -41.01
N ILE A 122 -8.12 -2.91 -41.29
CA ILE A 122 -7.33 -3.70 -40.34
C ILE A 122 -6.21 -2.79 -39.84
N TYR A 123 -6.02 -2.79 -38.53
CA TYR A 123 -4.85 -2.20 -37.90
C TYR A 123 -4.00 -3.35 -37.36
N GLU A 124 -2.86 -3.59 -38.02
CA GLU A 124 -1.90 -4.63 -37.66
C GLU A 124 -0.89 -4.05 -36.67
N ASP A 125 -0.71 -4.69 -35.52
CA ASP A 125 0.36 -4.38 -34.57
C ASP A 125 1.13 -5.65 -34.16
N SER A 126 2.15 -5.50 -33.30
CA SER A 126 2.96 -6.63 -32.86
C SER A 126 2.23 -7.61 -31.92
N GLU A 127 1.07 -7.22 -31.39
CA GLU A 127 0.25 -7.99 -30.45
C GLU A 127 -0.95 -8.66 -31.14
N GLY A 128 -1.34 -8.19 -32.35
CA GLY A 128 -2.31 -8.82 -33.23
C GLY A 128 -3.00 -7.83 -34.18
N ASP A 129 -4.03 -8.33 -34.86
CA ASP A 129 -4.85 -7.53 -35.78
C ASP A 129 -6.09 -6.99 -35.08
N SER A 130 -6.35 -5.68 -35.23
CA SER A 130 -7.58 -5.03 -34.81
C SER A 130 -8.46 -4.68 -36.01
N TYR A 131 -9.71 -5.13 -35.98
CA TYR A 131 -10.66 -4.96 -37.08
C TYR A 131 -11.62 -3.81 -36.80
N TYR A 132 -11.80 -2.91 -37.78
CA TYR A 132 -12.66 -1.74 -37.68
C TYR A 132 -13.62 -1.67 -38.87
N ILE A 133 -14.87 -1.33 -38.59
CA ILE A 133 -15.90 -1.05 -39.60
C ILE A 133 -16.35 0.41 -39.44
N THR A 134 -16.37 1.14 -40.56
CA THR A 134 -17.05 2.44 -40.65
C THR A 134 -18.43 2.23 -41.24
N TYR A 135 -19.46 2.72 -40.55
CA TYR A 135 -20.86 2.56 -40.96
C TYR A 135 -21.59 3.90 -40.95
N SER A 136 -22.68 3.98 -41.73
CA SER A 136 -23.60 5.12 -41.70
C SER A 136 -25.05 4.72 -41.54
N PHE A 137 -25.83 5.61 -40.96
CA PHE A 137 -27.27 5.48 -40.79
C PHE A 137 -27.94 6.85 -40.78
N VAL A 138 -29.25 6.87 -40.97
CA VAL A 138 -30.06 8.10 -40.94
C VAL A 138 -30.86 8.14 -39.64
N ALA A 139 -30.78 9.26 -38.92
CA ALA A 139 -31.60 9.56 -37.75
C ALA A 139 -31.97 11.05 -37.78
N ASN A 140 -33.23 11.40 -37.50
CA ASN A 140 -33.73 12.79 -37.53
C ASN A 140 -33.37 13.52 -38.83
N ASP A 141 -33.55 12.87 -39.99
CA ASP A 141 -33.21 13.38 -41.32
C ASP A 141 -31.74 13.76 -41.53
N GLN A 142 -30.85 13.35 -40.62
CA GLN A 142 -29.41 13.56 -40.71
C GLN A 142 -28.67 12.22 -40.83
N THR A 143 -27.68 12.16 -41.73
CA THR A 143 -26.78 11.01 -41.86
C THR A 143 -25.65 11.11 -40.84
N TYR A 144 -25.47 10.05 -40.05
CA TYR A 144 -24.36 9.89 -39.12
C TYR A 144 -23.39 8.85 -39.65
N SER A 145 -22.10 9.04 -39.38
CA SER A 145 -21.04 8.08 -39.71
C SER A 145 -20.16 7.87 -38.48
N GLN A 146 -19.88 6.62 -38.15
CA GLN A 146 -19.07 6.23 -37.00
C GLN A 146 -18.18 5.04 -37.37
N GLU A 147 -17.02 4.99 -36.73
CA GLU A 147 -16.11 3.84 -36.79
C GLU A 147 -16.20 3.05 -35.49
N GLN A 148 -16.27 1.73 -35.58
CA GLN A 148 -16.33 0.84 -34.43
C GLN A 148 -15.37 -0.35 -34.62
N SER A 149 -14.67 -0.72 -33.54
CA SER A 149 -13.92 -1.98 -33.48
C SER A 149 -14.90 -3.16 -33.33
N VAL A 150 -14.67 -4.19 -34.14
CA VAL A 150 -15.56 -5.36 -34.26
C VAL A 150 -14.78 -6.66 -34.15
N SER A 151 -15.49 -7.76 -33.95
CA SER A 151 -14.90 -9.10 -34.05
C SER A 151 -14.39 -9.38 -35.47
N SER A 152 -13.34 -10.21 -35.60
CA SER A 152 -12.85 -10.69 -36.90
C SER A 152 -13.94 -11.43 -37.67
N ASP A 153 -14.79 -12.17 -36.96
CA ASP A 153 -15.95 -12.87 -37.50
C ASP A 153 -16.95 -11.92 -38.16
N LEU A 154 -17.29 -10.81 -37.52
CA LEU A 154 -18.18 -9.81 -38.10
C LEU A 154 -17.51 -9.10 -39.28
N TYR A 155 -16.24 -8.72 -39.13
CA TYR A 155 -15.45 -8.07 -40.17
C TYR A 155 -15.46 -8.86 -41.49
N ASN A 156 -15.22 -10.17 -41.41
CA ASN A 156 -15.15 -11.04 -42.58
C ASN A 156 -16.53 -11.38 -43.20
N ARG A 157 -17.63 -11.09 -42.50
CA ARG A 157 -19.00 -11.38 -42.98
C ARG A 157 -19.60 -10.28 -43.84
N PHE A 158 -19.16 -9.03 -43.68
CA PHE A 158 -19.78 -7.88 -44.32
C PHE A 158 -18.83 -7.19 -45.29
N GLU A 159 -19.34 -6.89 -46.48
CA GLU A 159 -18.67 -6.08 -47.49
C GLU A 159 -19.23 -4.64 -47.47
N ALA A 160 -18.48 -3.70 -48.04
CA ALA A 160 -18.95 -2.32 -48.19
C ALA A 160 -20.31 -2.26 -48.91
N GLY A 161 -21.23 -1.47 -48.37
CA GLY A 161 -22.62 -1.34 -48.83
C GLY A 161 -23.59 -2.32 -48.19
N ALA A 162 -23.11 -3.36 -47.50
CA ALA A 162 -23.97 -4.34 -46.82
C ALA A 162 -24.81 -3.69 -45.71
N PRO A 163 -26.06 -4.12 -45.53
CA PRO A 163 -26.92 -3.59 -44.48
C PRO A 163 -26.43 -4.02 -43.10
N LEU A 164 -26.45 -3.10 -42.14
CA LEU A 164 -26.13 -3.35 -40.74
C LEU A 164 -27.27 -2.87 -39.86
N ASP A 165 -27.63 -3.66 -38.84
CA ASP A 165 -28.51 -3.20 -37.78
C ASP A 165 -27.70 -2.35 -36.80
N ILE A 166 -28.10 -1.10 -36.62
CA ILE A 166 -27.40 -0.13 -35.78
C ILE A 166 -28.34 0.32 -34.67
N ARG A 167 -27.88 0.19 -33.44
CA ARG A 167 -28.55 0.73 -32.27
C ARG A 167 -27.97 2.09 -31.94
N TYR A 168 -28.81 3.11 -31.90
CA TYR A 168 -28.41 4.48 -31.55
C TYR A 168 -29.33 5.09 -30.49
N LEU A 169 -28.82 6.10 -29.79
CA LEU A 169 -29.61 6.83 -28.79
C LEU A 169 -30.37 7.99 -29.46
N PRO A 170 -31.72 8.05 -29.44
CA PRO A 170 -32.48 9.07 -30.17
C PRO A 170 -32.17 10.51 -29.76
N GLY A 171 -31.93 10.74 -28.46
CA GLY A 171 -31.56 12.05 -27.93
C GLY A 171 -30.12 12.48 -28.24
N ASN A 172 -29.27 11.55 -28.69
CA ASN A 172 -27.91 11.83 -29.14
C ASN A 172 -27.46 10.75 -30.14
N PRO A 173 -27.82 10.87 -31.44
CA PRO A 173 -27.50 9.85 -32.44
C PRO A 173 -26.00 9.63 -32.66
N GLY A 174 -25.14 10.56 -32.22
CA GLY A 174 -23.69 10.34 -32.23
C GLY A 174 -23.24 9.20 -31.29
N LYS A 175 -24.07 8.79 -30.32
CA LYS A 175 -23.89 7.54 -29.57
C LYS A 175 -24.63 6.43 -30.30
N SER A 176 -23.88 5.63 -31.06
CA SER A 176 -24.39 4.46 -31.77
C SER A 176 -23.42 3.29 -31.71
N ARG A 177 -23.93 2.08 -31.94
CA ARG A 177 -23.13 0.87 -32.12
C ARG A 177 -23.82 -0.10 -33.09
N ILE A 178 -23.03 -0.98 -33.70
CA ILE A 178 -23.55 -2.12 -34.46
C ILE A 178 -24.23 -3.09 -33.47
N GLU A 179 -25.43 -3.56 -33.81
CA GLU A 179 -26.21 -4.45 -32.96
C GLU A 179 -25.55 -5.83 -32.82
N GLY A 180 -25.57 -6.40 -31.62
CA GLY A 180 -24.90 -7.67 -31.31
C GLY A 180 -23.39 -7.55 -31.09
N GLU A 181 -22.83 -6.36 -31.26
CA GLU A 181 -21.40 -6.10 -31.12
C GLU A 181 -21.09 -5.12 -29.99
N GLY A 182 -19.89 -5.26 -29.43
CA GLY A 182 -19.38 -4.41 -28.37
C GLY A 182 -18.71 -5.21 -27.25
N ALA A 183 -17.58 -4.68 -26.77
CA ALA A 183 -16.91 -5.24 -25.62
C ALA A 183 -17.86 -5.21 -24.39
N SER A 184 -17.85 -6.30 -23.62
CA SER A 184 -18.60 -6.37 -22.37
C SER A 184 -18.10 -5.28 -21.41
N PRO A 185 -18.94 -4.33 -20.98
CA PRO A 185 -18.51 -3.27 -20.06
C PRO A 185 -18.16 -3.81 -18.67
N TRP A 186 -18.55 -5.06 -18.37
CA TRP A 186 -18.28 -5.72 -17.10
C TRP A 186 -16.81 -6.12 -16.94
N ILE A 187 -16.10 -6.38 -18.04
CA ILE A 187 -14.68 -6.77 -18.00
C ILE A 187 -13.81 -5.63 -17.43
N PRO A 188 -13.78 -4.41 -18.02
CA PRO A 188 -12.95 -3.32 -17.50
C PRO A 188 -13.39 -2.87 -16.10
N LEU A 189 -14.69 -2.93 -15.80
CA LEU A 189 -15.21 -2.65 -14.47
C LEU A 189 -14.69 -3.66 -13.42
N GLY A 190 -14.84 -4.95 -13.71
CA GLY A 190 -14.38 -6.04 -12.84
C GLY A 190 -12.87 -5.98 -12.63
N PHE A 191 -12.11 -5.72 -13.70
CA PHE A 191 -10.67 -5.49 -13.62
C PHE A 191 -10.32 -4.32 -12.69
N SER A 192 -10.99 -3.18 -12.86
CA SER A 192 -10.76 -1.98 -12.02
C SER A 192 -11.06 -2.25 -10.54
N MET A 193 -12.13 -2.98 -10.24
CA MET A 193 -12.49 -3.36 -8.87
C MET A 193 -11.47 -4.32 -8.25
N CYS A 194 -11.04 -5.34 -8.99
CA CYS A 194 -10.01 -6.29 -8.55
C CYS A 194 -8.68 -5.58 -8.30
N TRP A 195 -8.26 -4.71 -9.23
CA TRP A 195 -7.04 -3.92 -9.11
C TRP A 195 -7.03 -3.05 -7.85
N LEU A 196 -8.10 -2.27 -7.62
CA LEU A 196 -8.22 -1.43 -6.44
C LEU A 196 -8.24 -2.25 -5.15
N SER A 197 -8.95 -3.38 -5.14
CA SER A 197 -8.99 -4.29 -3.99
C SER A 197 -7.61 -4.83 -3.65
N PHE A 198 -6.82 -5.21 -4.66
CA PHE A 198 -5.44 -5.66 -4.49
C PHE A 198 -4.56 -4.56 -3.88
N VAL A 199 -4.57 -3.34 -4.44
CA VAL A 199 -3.77 -2.23 -3.91
C VAL A 199 -4.16 -1.88 -2.47
N MET A 200 -5.47 -1.88 -2.17
CA MET A 200 -5.96 -1.60 -0.81
C MET A 200 -5.53 -2.67 0.20
N LEU A 201 -5.46 -3.94 -0.19
CA LEU A 201 -4.96 -5.02 0.66
C LEU A 201 -3.47 -4.82 1.01
N PHE A 202 -2.65 -4.39 0.04
CA PHE A 202 -1.24 -4.05 0.28
C PHE A 202 -1.08 -2.85 1.21
N LEU A 203 -1.86 -1.78 0.99
CA LEU A 203 -1.86 -0.62 1.87
C LEU A 203 -2.27 -0.98 3.29
N TRP A 204 -3.33 -1.76 3.45
CA TRP A 204 -3.78 -2.26 4.75
C TRP A 204 -2.69 -3.08 5.44
N GLY A 205 -2.03 -4.00 4.71
CA GLY A 205 -0.91 -4.78 5.23
C GLY A 205 0.28 -3.92 5.68
N ALA A 206 0.62 -2.88 4.90
CA ALA A 206 1.69 -1.95 5.23
C ALA A 206 1.36 -1.12 6.49
N VAL A 207 0.14 -0.60 6.60
CA VAL A 207 -0.34 0.13 7.79
C VAL A 207 -0.36 -0.78 9.01
N HIS A 208 -0.90 -2.00 8.87
CA HIS A 208 -0.94 -2.96 9.96
C HIS A 208 0.46 -3.36 10.43
N GLN A 209 1.42 -3.51 9.50
CA GLN A 209 2.82 -3.75 9.86
C GLN A 209 3.44 -2.53 10.58
N ALA A 210 3.12 -1.32 10.14
CA ALA A 210 3.52 -0.07 10.81
C ALA A 210 3.03 -0.03 12.25
N ASP A 211 1.74 -0.30 12.46
CA ASP A 211 1.09 -0.29 13.77
C ASP A 211 1.68 -1.33 14.70
N ARG A 212 1.97 -2.53 14.18
CA ARG A 212 2.68 -3.57 14.93
C ARG A 212 4.06 -3.08 15.38
N ASN A 213 4.85 -2.51 14.47
CA ASN A 213 6.17 -1.96 14.82
C ASN A 213 6.06 -0.82 15.84
N ASP A 214 5.06 0.05 15.71
CA ASP A 214 4.79 1.14 16.65
C ASP A 214 4.39 0.61 18.04
N LEU A 215 3.62 -0.48 18.10
CA LEU A 215 3.31 -1.18 19.35
C LEU A 215 4.56 -1.79 19.98
N LEU A 216 5.45 -2.38 19.18
CA LEU A 216 6.72 -2.92 19.65
C LEU A 216 7.61 -1.84 20.28
N VAL A 217 7.67 -0.64 19.69
CA VAL A 217 8.43 0.48 20.27
C VAL A 217 7.76 1.03 21.53
N LYS A 218 6.44 1.23 21.51
CA LYS A 218 5.72 1.89 22.62
C LYS A 218 5.56 1.00 23.85
N LYS A 219 5.38 -0.31 23.64
CA LYS A 219 5.06 -1.30 24.69
C LYS A 219 6.12 -2.38 24.84
N GLY A 220 7.20 -2.32 24.05
CA GLY A 220 8.27 -3.30 24.12
C GLY A 220 9.14 -3.11 25.35
N THR A 221 9.62 -4.22 25.89
CA THR A 221 10.63 -4.30 26.94
C THR A 221 11.91 -4.85 26.37
N LEU A 222 13.06 -4.31 26.77
CA LEU A 222 14.36 -4.85 26.38
C LEU A 222 14.64 -6.12 27.20
N VAL A 223 14.98 -7.21 26.52
CA VAL A 223 15.31 -8.50 27.10
C VAL A 223 16.69 -8.92 26.61
N GLU A 224 17.50 -9.43 27.52
CA GLU A 224 18.81 -9.99 27.19
C GLU A 224 18.65 -11.38 26.60
N GLY A 225 19.40 -11.66 25.54
CA GLY A 225 19.50 -12.97 24.94
C GLY A 225 20.91 -13.27 24.48
N GLN A 226 21.06 -14.39 23.79
CA GLN A 226 22.36 -14.85 23.32
C GLN A 226 22.26 -15.48 21.93
N VAL A 227 23.33 -15.31 21.14
CA VAL A 227 23.50 -15.99 19.85
C VAL A 227 23.64 -17.49 20.09
N VAL A 228 22.80 -18.27 19.44
CA VAL A 228 22.87 -19.74 19.42
C VAL A 228 23.74 -20.20 18.26
N SER A 229 23.54 -19.62 17.08
CA SER A 229 24.36 -19.87 15.89
C SER A 229 24.19 -18.72 14.90
N ALA A 230 25.23 -18.44 14.12
CA ALA A 230 25.17 -17.47 13.04
C ALA A 230 25.75 -18.09 11.77
N SER A 231 25.12 -17.84 10.63
CA SER A 231 25.62 -18.23 9.31
C SER A 231 25.39 -17.10 8.33
N SER A 232 26.35 -16.82 7.47
CA SER A 232 26.18 -15.88 6.36
C SER A 232 25.96 -16.62 5.06
N TYR A 233 25.25 -15.98 4.14
CA TYR A 233 25.16 -16.40 2.76
C TYR A 233 25.12 -15.17 1.85
N GLU A 234 25.61 -15.31 0.62
CA GLU A 234 25.44 -14.29 -0.42
C GLU A 234 24.17 -14.63 -1.22
N ASP A 235 23.34 -13.61 -1.48
CA ASP A 235 22.18 -13.74 -2.35
C ASP A 235 22.55 -13.61 -3.84
N SER A 236 21.58 -13.83 -4.74
CA SER A 236 21.79 -13.76 -6.20
C SER A 236 22.33 -12.41 -6.69
N ASP A 237 22.13 -11.36 -5.90
CA ASP A 237 22.46 -9.98 -6.25
C ASP A 237 23.77 -9.54 -5.56
N ASN A 238 24.57 -10.50 -5.07
CA ASN A 238 25.81 -10.27 -4.31
C ASN A 238 25.58 -9.48 -3.00
N GLY A 239 24.35 -9.52 -2.49
CA GLY A 239 23.96 -9.05 -1.18
C GLY A 239 24.41 -10.02 -0.10
N TYR A 240 25.04 -9.48 0.94
CA TYR A 240 25.50 -10.28 2.09
C TYR A 240 24.41 -10.30 3.17
N SER A 241 23.91 -11.49 3.50
CA SER A 241 22.86 -11.70 4.51
C SER A 241 23.36 -12.59 5.64
N ILE A 242 22.93 -12.29 6.86
CA ILE A 242 23.23 -13.10 8.05
C ILE A 242 21.93 -13.72 8.56
N LYS A 243 21.94 -15.04 8.67
CA LYS A 243 20.93 -15.82 9.37
C LYS A 243 21.39 -16.05 10.81
N LEU A 244 20.76 -15.36 11.73
CA LEU A 244 21.05 -15.37 13.16
C LEU A 244 20.01 -16.20 13.92
N LYS A 245 20.45 -17.27 14.58
CA LYS A 245 19.65 -18.00 15.56
C LYS A 245 20.01 -17.50 16.94
N TYR A 246 19.02 -17.08 17.71
CA TYR A 246 19.21 -16.53 19.06
C TYR A 246 18.19 -17.12 20.03
N SER A 247 18.50 -17.01 21.32
CA SER A 247 17.64 -17.46 22.41
C SER A 247 17.51 -16.39 23.48
N TYR A 248 16.35 -16.31 24.10
CA TYR A 248 16.08 -15.43 25.24
C TYR A 248 15.04 -16.07 26.16
N VAL A 249 14.95 -15.59 27.41
CA VAL A 249 13.92 -16.02 28.36
C VAL A 249 12.73 -15.06 28.24
N SER A 250 11.55 -15.59 27.92
CA SER A 250 10.34 -14.76 27.78
C SER A 250 9.97 -14.13 29.13
N PRO A 251 9.78 -12.80 29.22
CA PRO A 251 9.34 -12.14 30.45
C PRO A 251 7.95 -12.57 30.93
N ARG A 252 7.15 -13.21 30.06
CA ARG A 252 5.77 -13.55 30.35
C ARG A 252 5.62 -14.87 31.09
N ASP A 253 6.34 -15.90 30.67
CA ASP A 253 6.20 -17.27 31.17
C ASP A 253 7.51 -17.90 31.65
N GLY A 254 8.65 -17.20 31.49
CA GLY A 254 9.97 -17.70 31.86
C GLY A 254 10.52 -18.80 30.94
N GLN A 255 9.86 -19.08 29.81
CA GLN A 255 10.32 -20.11 28.87
C GLN A 255 11.44 -19.58 27.98
N THR A 256 12.40 -20.45 27.67
CA THR A 256 13.45 -20.14 26.68
C THR A 256 12.87 -20.20 25.27
N VAL A 257 12.80 -19.06 24.61
CA VAL A 257 12.34 -18.93 23.23
C VAL A 257 13.56 -18.92 22.31
N VAL A 258 13.59 -19.81 21.32
CA VAL A 258 14.64 -19.87 20.28
C VAL A 258 14.04 -19.44 18.94
N ARG A 259 14.66 -18.46 18.30
CA ARG A 259 14.16 -17.86 17.05
C ARG A 259 15.28 -17.68 16.04
N MET A 260 14.89 -17.62 14.78
CA MET A 260 15.76 -17.35 13.66
C MET A 260 15.37 -16.00 13.07
N TYR A 261 16.36 -15.18 12.78
CA TYR A 261 16.20 -13.87 12.18
C TYR A 261 17.16 -13.73 11.02
N ASP A 262 16.65 -13.24 9.91
CA ASP A 262 17.40 -13.05 8.69
C ASP A 262 17.46 -11.55 8.39
N PHE A 263 18.66 -11.03 8.15
CA PHE A 263 18.84 -9.61 7.85
C PHE A 263 19.99 -9.38 6.88
N ALA A 264 19.78 -8.39 6.02
CA ALA A 264 20.83 -7.88 5.14
C ALA A 264 21.90 -7.19 5.99
N ALA A 265 23.12 -7.70 5.92
CA ALA A 265 24.22 -7.31 6.79
C ALA A 265 25.29 -6.57 5.99
N ARG A 266 24.88 -5.54 5.23
CA ARG A 266 25.79 -4.75 4.37
C ARG A 266 27.01 -4.22 5.13
N ASP A 267 26.81 -3.84 6.39
CA ASP A 267 27.85 -3.29 7.27
C ASP A 267 28.79 -4.37 7.88
N HIS A 268 28.48 -5.66 7.67
CA HIS A 268 29.21 -6.79 8.27
C HIS A 268 29.93 -7.68 7.26
N LYS A 269 29.98 -7.33 5.95
CA LYS A 269 30.59 -8.20 4.92
C LYS A 269 32.05 -8.60 5.21
N ARG A 270 32.75 -7.88 6.09
CA ARG A 270 34.15 -8.16 6.47
C ARG A 270 34.33 -8.49 7.96
N GLU A 271 33.24 -8.54 8.72
CA GLU A 271 33.30 -8.80 10.16
C GLU A 271 33.12 -10.31 10.39
N PRO A 272 33.86 -10.90 11.35
CA PRO A 272 33.62 -12.27 11.73
C PRO A 272 32.20 -12.41 12.29
N LEU A 273 31.54 -13.53 11.96
CA LEU A 273 30.23 -13.85 12.53
C LEU A 273 30.32 -13.90 14.06
N PRO A 274 29.27 -13.44 14.79
CA PRO A 274 29.30 -13.46 16.25
C PRO A 274 29.39 -14.91 16.73
N PRO A 275 30.33 -15.23 17.65
CA PRO A 275 30.43 -16.57 18.20
C PRO A 275 29.18 -16.94 19.01
N GLN A 276 28.96 -18.24 19.20
CA GLN A 276 27.91 -18.73 20.08
C GLN A 276 28.09 -18.17 21.50
N GLY A 277 26.98 -17.78 22.13
CA GLY A 277 26.95 -17.16 23.45
C GLY A 277 27.15 -15.64 23.44
N THR A 278 27.41 -15.02 22.28
CA THR A 278 27.51 -13.55 22.18
C THR A 278 26.20 -12.92 22.64
N PRO A 279 26.21 -11.93 23.56
CA PRO A 279 25.00 -11.33 24.06
C PRO A 279 24.32 -10.45 22.99
N VAL A 280 23.00 -10.52 22.93
CA VAL A 280 22.14 -9.73 22.04
C VAL A 280 21.01 -9.09 22.86
N ILE A 281 20.45 -8.00 22.34
CA ILE A 281 19.27 -7.36 22.95
C ILE A 281 18.06 -7.57 22.06
N ILE A 282 16.96 -7.98 22.68
CA ILE A 282 15.68 -8.20 22.03
C ILE A 282 14.70 -7.14 22.52
N LEU A 283 14.12 -6.38 21.60
CA LEU A 283 12.93 -5.59 21.88
C LEU A 283 11.72 -6.54 21.85
N TYR A 284 11.18 -6.85 23.03
CA TYR A 284 10.14 -7.86 23.23
C TYR A 284 8.79 -7.22 23.56
N HIS A 285 7.73 -7.57 22.84
CA HIS A 285 6.35 -7.28 23.24
C HIS A 285 5.53 -8.55 23.52
N SER A 286 5.75 -9.60 22.73
CA SER A 286 5.19 -10.94 22.94
C SER A 286 6.05 -12.01 22.25
N ASP A 287 5.81 -13.29 22.54
CA ASP A 287 6.59 -14.40 21.94
C ASP A 287 6.42 -14.51 20.42
N LYS A 288 5.34 -13.90 19.88
CA LYS A 288 5.05 -13.76 18.43
C LYS A 288 5.47 -12.41 17.87
N HIS A 289 5.83 -11.45 18.70
CA HIS A 289 6.16 -10.08 18.30
C HIS A 289 7.33 -9.52 19.12
N HIS A 290 8.51 -9.74 18.59
CA HIS A 290 9.79 -9.31 19.14
C HIS A 290 10.77 -9.10 17.98
N GLN A 291 11.84 -8.36 18.24
CA GLN A 291 12.87 -8.07 17.27
C GLN A 291 14.23 -8.01 17.95
N VAL A 292 15.23 -8.67 17.38
CA VAL A 292 16.63 -8.50 17.79
C VAL A 292 17.14 -7.17 17.22
N LEU A 293 17.81 -6.38 18.05
CA LEU A 293 18.39 -5.09 17.69
C LEU A 293 19.83 -5.26 17.20
#